data_AF-A0AAU3D9L9-F1
#
_entry.id   AF-A0AAU3D9L9-F1
#
_cell.length_a   1.000
_cell.length_b   1.000
_cell.length_c   1.000
_cell.angle_alpha   90.00
_cell.angle_beta   90.00
_cell.angle_gamma   90.00
#
_symmetry.space_group_name_H-M   'P 1'
#
loop_
_entity.id
_entity.type
_entity.pdbx_description
1 polymer ?
#
loop_
_entity_poly.entity_id
_entity_poly.type
_entity_poly.pdbx_seq_one_letter_code
_entity_poly.pdbx_strand_id
1 'polypeptide(L)'
;MTRGTERHAWGARQRLRRRFLVLSLATAFALVLGGAVAGSADAASVCAGRPKKTVKFPTGELRVYKSRAYACATAVAAKPGKRRPMSVTIQPRGGHPVTDSGRYTERAGPVTVHALNRCVRVSGSVEGKGGRTSWILC
;
A
#
# COMPACT_ATOMS: atom_id res chain seq x y z
N MET A 1 79.78 13.63 -16.14
CA MET A 1 78.95 13.39 -14.93
C MET A 1 77.49 13.38 -15.33
N THR A 2 76.70 12.54 -14.66
CA THR A 2 75.51 11.83 -15.13
C THR A 2 74.17 12.53 -14.85
N ARG A 3 73.11 11.97 -15.48
CA ARG A 3 71.66 11.98 -15.15
C ARG A 3 70.77 13.00 -15.86
N GLY A 4 69.88 12.44 -16.71
CA GLY A 4 68.74 13.14 -17.29
C GLY A 4 67.72 12.20 -17.93
N THR A 5 67.30 11.13 -17.25
CA THR A 5 66.32 10.16 -17.78
C THR A 5 65.25 9.80 -16.75
N GLU A 6 64.43 10.75 -16.29
CA GLU A 6 63.33 10.45 -15.35
C GLU A 6 62.03 11.24 -15.61
N ARG A 7 61.80 11.77 -16.83
CA ARG A 7 60.58 12.57 -17.10
C ARG A 7 59.44 11.87 -17.83
N HIS A 8 59.56 10.58 -18.18
CA HIS A 8 58.53 9.89 -18.98
C HIS A 8 57.60 8.93 -18.20
N ALA A 9 57.86 8.60 -16.94
CA ALA A 9 57.09 7.58 -16.19
C ALA A 9 55.88 8.11 -15.39
N TRP A 10 55.65 9.44 -15.35
CA TRP A 10 54.63 10.04 -14.47
C TRP A 10 53.27 10.27 -15.17
N GLY A 11 53.27 10.51 -16.49
CA GLY A 11 52.04 10.86 -17.21
C GLY A 11 51.01 9.72 -17.36
N ALA A 12 51.47 8.47 -17.42
CA ALA A 12 50.58 7.30 -17.58
C ALA A 12 49.83 6.94 -16.30
N ARG A 13 50.48 7.07 -15.14
CA ARG A 13 49.88 6.72 -13.83
C ARG A 13 48.78 7.70 -13.41
N GLN A 14 48.88 8.97 -13.81
CA GLN A 14 47.86 9.99 -13.50
C GLN A 14 46.59 9.84 -14.34
N ARG A 15 46.70 9.42 -15.61
CA ARG A 15 45.54 9.19 -16.47
C ARG A 15 44.72 7.97 -16.03
N LEU A 16 45.39 6.92 -15.53
CA LEU A 16 44.72 5.73 -15.03
C LEU A 16 43.96 6.00 -13.72
N ARG A 17 44.58 6.76 -12.79
CA ARG A 17 43.92 7.19 -11.54
C ARG A 17 42.68 8.05 -11.79
N ARG A 18 42.73 9.00 -12.74
CA ARG A 18 41.56 9.82 -13.11
C ARG A 18 40.42 9.00 -13.70
N ARG A 19 40.72 7.99 -14.54
CA ARG A 19 39.70 7.10 -15.10
C ARG A 19 39.01 6.27 -14.02
N PHE A 20 39.77 5.75 -13.04
CA PHE A 20 39.20 5.04 -11.88
C PHE A 20 38.33 5.94 -11.01
N LEU A 21 38.72 7.20 -10.78
CA LEU A 21 37.97 8.16 -9.99
C LEU A 21 36.66 8.59 -10.66
N VAL A 22 36.65 8.73 -11.98
CA VAL A 22 35.43 9.03 -12.76
C VAL A 22 34.48 7.83 -12.80
N LEU A 23 35.01 6.60 -12.92
CA LEU A 23 34.20 5.38 -12.95
C LEU A 23 33.52 5.09 -11.60
N SER A 24 34.19 5.44 -10.49
CA SER A 24 33.65 5.29 -9.13
C SER A 24 32.64 6.38 -8.78
N LEU A 25 32.82 7.62 -9.26
CA LEU A 25 31.79 8.65 -9.13
C LEU A 25 30.51 8.30 -9.92
N ALA A 26 30.65 7.71 -11.11
CA ALA A 26 29.49 7.34 -11.94
C ALA A 26 28.64 6.22 -11.32
N THR A 27 29.26 5.22 -10.68
CA THR A 27 28.54 4.15 -9.96
C THR A 27 27.87 4.67 -8.69
N ALA A 28 28.50 5.58 -7.95
CA ALA A 28 27.88 6.24 -6.80
C ALA A 28 26.66 7.10 -7.20
N PHE A 29 26.73 7.80 -8.32
CA PHE A 29 25.61 8.63 -8.81
C PHE A 29 24.44 7.77 -9.31
N ALA A 30 24.70 6.62 -9.93
CA ALA A 30 23.66 5.67 -10.33
C ALA A 30 22.93 5.06 -9.12
N LEU A 31 23.60 4.88 -7.97
CA LEU A 31 22.97 4.40 -6.73
C LEU A 31 22.14 5.48 -6.02
N VAL A 32 22.50 6.77 -6.18
CA VAL A 32 21.74 7.90 -5.59
C VAL A 32 20.50 8.26 -6.41
N LEU A 33 20.52 8.03 -7.73
CA LEU A 33 19.35 8.27 -8.60
C LEU A 33 18.51 7.01 -8.84
N GLY A 34 19.13 5.84 -8.82
CA GLY A 34 18.50 4.54 -9.03
C GLY A 34 17.99 3.93 -7.73
N GLY A 35 17.32 4.74 -6.90
CA GLY A 35 16.50 4.23 -5.81
C GLY A 35 15.46 3.31 -6.41
N ALA A 36 15.78 2.01 -6.46
CA ALA A 36 14.83 0.96 -6.70
C ALA A 36 13.85 1.02 -5.53
N VAL A 37 12.82 1.84 -5.70
CA VAL A 37 11.57 1.63 -5.00
C VAL A 37 11.18 0.22 -5.41
N ALA A 38 11.41 -0.73 -4.51
CA ALA A 38 10.68 -1.98 -4.50
C ALA A 38 9.22 -1.55 -4.33
N GLY A 39 8.58 -1.20 -5.45
CA GLY A 39 7.14 -1.16 -5.53
C GLY A 39 6.75 -2.60 -5.30
N SER A 40 6.44 -2.92 -4.04
CA SER A 40 5.71 -4.13 -3.72
C SER A 40 4.54 -4.13 -4.69
N ALA A 41 4.55 -5.05 -5.65
CA ALA A 41 3.34 -5.49 -6.29
C ALA A 41 2.54 -6.21 -5.22
N ASP A 42 2.02 -5.45 -4.25
CA ASP A 42 0.98 -5.89 -3.35
C ASP A 42 -0.19 -6.19 -4.27
N ALA A 43 -0.41 -7.49 -4.54
CA ALA A 43 -1.68 -7.98 -5.04
C ALA A 43 -2.74 -7.34 -4.15
N ALA A 44 -3.41 -6.31 -4.67
CA ALA A 44 -4.04 -5.26 -3.88
C ALA A 44 -4.62 -5.83 -2.59
N SER A 45 -3.90 -5.64 -1.48
CA SER A 45 -4.45 -5.90 -0.18
C SER A 45 -5.53 -4.85 -0.02
N VAL A 46 -6.76 -5.26 -0.38
CA VAL A 46 -7.92 -4.40 -0.63
C VAL A 46 -8.07 -3.32 0.45
N CYS A 47 -7.76 -3.70 1.69
CA CYS A 47 -7.32 -2.78 2.72
C CYS A 47 -5.98 -3.29 3.31
N ALA A 48 -5.04 -2.39 3.59
CA ALA A 48 -3.72 -2.77 4.10
C ALA A 48 -3.77 -3.26 5.56
N GLY A 49 -3.00 -4.32 5.85
CA GLY A 49 -2.75 -4.84 7.21
C GLY A 49 -3.81 -5.81 7.75
N ARG A 50 -3.79 -6.03 9.07
CA ARG A 50 -4.75 -6.91 9.75
C ARG A 50 -6.05 -6.17 10.05
N PRO A 51 -7.24 -6.79 9.86
CA PRO A 51 -8.50 -6.21 10.30
C PRO A 51 -8.44 -5.87 11.79
N LYS A 52 -8.86 -4.66 12.16
CA LYS A 52 -9.05 -4.25 13.55
C LYS A 52 -10.38 -4.76 14.11
N LYS A 53 -11.37 -4.91 13.25
CA LYS A 53 -12.66 -5.52 13.60
C LYS A 53 -13.15 -6.39 12.45
N THR A 54 -13.64 -7.57 12.83
CA THR A 54 -14.37 -8.45 11.92
C THR A 54 -15.75 -8.70 12.53
N VAL A 55 -16.79 -8.56 11.71
CA VAL A 55 -18.17 -8.89 12.08
C VAL A 55 -18.63 -9.99 11.13
N LYS A 56 -18.84 -11.19 11.67
CA LYS A 56 -19.32 -12.34 10.91
C LYS A 56 -20.85 -12.34 10.84
N PHE A 57 -21.39 -12.78 9.72
CA PHE A 57 -22.82 -12.99 9.50
C PHE A 57 -23.02 -14.23 8.59
N PRO A 58 -24.24 -14.77 8.46
CA PRO A 58 -24.44 -16.08 7.81
C PRO A 58 -23.93 -16.20 6.38
N THR A 59 -23.96 -15.10 5.61
CA THR A 59 -23.59 -15.08 4.18
C THR A 59 -22.18 -14.55 3.93
N GLY A 60 -21.44 -14.15 4.97
CA GLY A 60 -20.15 -13.49 4.82
C GLY A 60 -19.62 -12.83 6.09
N GLU A 61 -18.67 -11.93 5.89
CA GLU A 61 -18.09 -11.16 6.97
C GLU A 61 -17.71 -9.75 6.53
N LEU A 62 -17.88 -8.80 7.44
CA LEU A 62 -17.45 -7.43 7.30
C LEU A 62 -16.09 -7.28 7.98
N ARG A 63 -15.08 -6.84 7.24
CA ARG A 63 -13.72 -6.60 7.74
C ARG A 63 -13.46 -5.10 7.72
N VAL A 64 -12.98 -4.57 8.86
CA VAL A 64 -12.66 -3.16 9.04
C VAL A 64 -11.20 -3.00 9.41
N TYR A 65 -10.53 -2.09 8.72
CA TYR A 65 -9.10 -1.82 8.80
C TYR A 65 -8.88 -0.37 9.20
N LYS A 66 -7.81 -0.11 9.96
CA LYS A 66 -7.38 1.24 10.36
C LYS A 66 -5.89 1.40 10.05
N SER A 67 -5.56 2.45 9.33
CA SER A 67 -4.21 3.01 9.23
C SER A 67 -4.13 4.32 10.02
N ARG A 68 -2.99 5.01 10.01
CA ARG A 68 -2.85 6.27 10.77
C ARG A 68 -3.88 7.33 10.39
N ALA A 69 -4.18 7.47 9.10
CA ALA A 69 -5.05 8.51 8.58
C ALA A 69 -6.37 8.00 8.02
N TYR A 70 -6.46 6.71 7.69
CA TYR A 70 -7.59 6.16 6.96
C TYR A 70 -8.24 4.99 7.70
N ALA A 71 -9.55 4.85 7.50
CA ALA A 71 -10.27 3.63 7.79
C ALA A 71 -10.75 3.03 6.46
N CYS A 72 -10.63 1.71 6.33
CA CYS A 72 -11.00 0.98 5.12
C CYS A 72 -11.89 -0.20 5.48
N ALA A 73 -12.89 -0.50 4.66
CA ALA A 73 -13.83 -1.59 4.91
C ALA A 73 -14.13 -2.41 3.67
N THR A 74 -14.38 -3.70 3.89
CA THR A 74 -14.77 -4.67 2.86
C THR A 74 -15.83 -5.61 3.40
N ALA A 75 -16.84 -5.94 2.59
CA ALA A 75 -17.76 -7.04 2.86
C ALA A 75 -17.37 -8.24 2.00
N VAL A 76 -17.01 -9.36 2.62
CA VAL A 76 -16.53 -10.57 1.93
C VAL A 76 -17.60 -11.66 2.03
N ALA A 77 -17.89 -12.33 0.93
CA ALA A 77 -18.83 -13.45 0.92
C ALA A 77 -18.22 -14.70 1.55
N ALA A 78 -19.00 -15.45 2.33
CA ALA A 78 -18.55 -16.70 2.94
C ALA A 78 -18.29 -17.80 1.91
N LYS A 79 -19.05 -17.78 0.81
CA LYS A 79 -18.94 -18.72 -0.31
C LYS A 79 -18.78 -17.92 -1.60
N PRO A 80 -17.54 -17.71 -2.08
CA PRO A 80 -17.30 -16.96 -3.31
C PRO A 80 -17.79 -17.74 -4.54
N GLY A 81 -18.07 -17.02 -5.64
CA GLY A 81 -18.32 -17.59 -6.97
C GLY A 81 -19.65 -17.16 -7.57
N LYS A 82 -20.76 -17.21 -6.82
CA LYS A 82 -22.06 -16.74 -7.34
C LYS A 82 -22.14 -15.22 -7.27
N ARG A 83 -22.56 -14.59 -8.37
CA ARG A 83 -22.75 -13.13 -8.45
C ARG A 83 -23.99 -12.71 -7.66
N ARG A 84 -23.79 -12.04 -6.52
CA ARG A 84 -24.83 -11.72 -5.52
C ARG A 84 -24.83 -10.23 -5.18
N PRO A 85 -25.97 -9.66 -4.77
CA PRO A 85 -25.98 -8.28 -4.28
C PRO A 85 -25.15 -8.20 -3.00
N MET A 86 -24.19 -7.27 -2.98
CA MET A 86 -23.39 -6.96 -1.81
C MET A 86 -23.25 -5.45 -1.67
N SER A 87 -23.11 -4.99 -0.44
CA SER A 87 -22.85 -3.59 -0.14
C SER A 87 -21.93 -3.44 1.06
N VAL A 88 -21.16 -2.36 1.05
CA VAL A 88 -20.35 -1.92 2.18
C VAL A 88 -20.43 -0.41 2.28
N THR A 89 -20.68 0.09 3.48
CA THR A 89 -20.76 1.51 3.79
C THR A 89 -19.86 1.80 4.96
N ILE A 90 -19.05 2.84 4.84
CA ILE A 90 -18.22 3.37 5.91
C ILE A 90 -18.56 4.84 6.14
N GLN A 91 -18.80 5.20 7.40
CA GLN A 91 -19.12 6.56 7.80
C GLN A 91 -18.15 7.02 8.88
N PRO A 92 -17.32 8.04 8.62
CA PRO A 92 -16.59 8.72 9.68
C PRO A 92 -17.52 9.65 10.45
N ARG A 93 -17.31 9.76 11.76
CA ARG A 93 -18.11 10.65 12.61
C ARG A 93 -17.93 12.10 12.16
N GLY A 94 -19.05 12.80 11.94
CA GLY A 94 -19.03 14.17 11.42
C GLY A 94 -18.66 14.28 9.93
N GLY A 95 -18.71 13.18 9.17
CA GLY A 95 -18.52 13.20 7.72
C GLY A 95 -19.59 12.39 6.98
N HIS A 96 -19.56 12.46 5.66
CA HIS A 96 -20.49 11.74 4.80
C HIS A 96 -20.17 10.25 4.72
N PRO A 97 -21.18 9.38 4.70
CA PRO A 97 -20.99 7.96 4.44
C PRO A 97 -20.53 7.74 3.00
N VAL A 98 -19.56 6.83 2.82
CA VAL A 98 -19.13 6.33 1.52
C VAL A 98 -19.62 4.89 1.39
N THR A 99 -20.36 4.63 0.32
CA THR A 99 -20.99 3.34 0.05
C THR A 99 -20.50 2.78 -1.27
N ASP A 100 -20.15 1.51 -1.28
CA ASP A 100 -20.04 0.69 -2.48
C ASP A 100 -21.14 -0.37 -2.44
N SER A 101 -21.90 -0.49 -3.53
CA SER A 101 -23.00 -1.44 -3.65
C SER A 101 -23.14 -1.92 -5.07
N GLY A 102 -23.39 -3.21 -5.24
CA GLY A 102 -23.48 -3.80 -6.56
C GLY A 102 -23.64 -5.31 -6.50
N ARG A 103 -23.48 -5.96 -7.65
CA ARG A 103 -23.47 -7.42 -7.72
C ARG A 103 -22.06 -7.94 -7.89
N TYR A 104 -21.54 -8.57 -6.85
CA TYR A 104 -20.17 -9.05 -6.76
C TYR A 104 -20.13 -10.57 -6.60
N THR A 105 -19.00 -11.20 -6.93
CA THR A 105 -18.80 -12.66 -6.80
C THR A 105 -18.05 -13.04 -5.53
N GLU A 106 -17.22 -12.13 -5.00
CA GLU A 106 -16.31 -12.41 -3.88
C GLU A 106 -16.46 -11.38 -2.75
N ARG A 107 -16.46 -10.08 -3.06
CA ARG A 107 -16.53 -9.00 -2.07
C ARG A 107 -17.09 -7.70 -2.65
N ALA A 108 -17.68 -6.88 -1.79
CA ALA A 108 -17.88 -5.44 -2.02
C ALA A 108 -16.79 -4.64 -1.30
N GLY A 109 -16.39 -3.52 -1.90
CA GLY A 109 -15.27 -2.68 -1.49
C GLY A 109 -13.99 -2.94 -2.29
N PRO A 110 -12.94 -2.16 -2.06
CA PRO A 110 -12.69 -1.38 -0.84
C PRO A 110 -13.37 -0.02 -0.80
N VAL A 111 -13.93 0.33 0.35
CA VAL A 111 -14.31 1.71 0.65
C VAL A 111 -13.38 2.27 1.72
N THR A 112 -12.75 3.40 1.41
CA THR A 112 -11.77 4.05 2.29
C THR A 112 -12.22 5.46 2.58
N VAL A 113 -12.12 5.87 3.85
CA VAL A 113 -12.37 7.24 4.29
C VAL A 113 -11.23 7.74 5.14
N HIS A 114 -10.95 9.05 5.05
CA HIS A 114 -10.03 9.70 5.95
C HIS A 114 -10.66 9.80 7.34
N ALA A 115 -10.09 9.10 8.32
CA ALA A 115 -10.66 8.95 9.66
C ALA A 115 -9.78 9.55 10.76
N LEU A 116 -8.45 9.59 10.63
CA LEU A 116 -7.52 10.04 11.70
C LEU A 116 -7.96 9.53 13.09
N ASN A 117 -8.32 10.45 13.99
CA ASN A 117 -8.79 10.21 15.37
C ASN A 117 -10.33 10.19 15.49
N ARG A 118 -11.06 10.21 14.38
CA ARG A 118 -12.52 10.16 14.35
C ARG A 118 -12.96 8.71 14.39
N CYS A 119 -13.96 8.43 15.22
CA CYS A 119 -14.64 7.15 15.20
C CYS A 119 -15.32 6.92 13.84
N VAL A 120 -15.38 5.67 13.41
CA VAL A 120 -16.09 5.26 12.20
C VAL A 120 -17.17 4.24 12.53
N ARG A 121 -18.26 4.27 11.76
CA ARG A 121 -19.29 3.25 11.75
C ARG A 121 -19.24 2.56 10.40
N VAL A 122 -19.30 1.24 10.40
CA VAL A 122 -19.28 0.44 9.18
C VAL A 122 -20.48 -0.48 9.15
N SER A 123 -21.10 -0.61 8.00
CA SER A 123 -22.13 -1.61 7.73
C SER A 123 -21.83 -2.32 6.42
N GLY A 124 -22.26 -3.57 6.32
CA GLY A 124 -22.18 -4.28 5.06
C GLY A 124 -23.14 -5.46 5.01
N SER A 125 -23.45 -5.88 3.79
CA SER A 125 -24.36 -6.99 3.54
C SER A 125 -23.92 -7.80 2.33
N VAL A 126 -24.24 -9.09 2.37
CA VAL A 126 -24.09 -10.05 1.28
C VAL A 126 -25.42 -10.80 1.18
N GLU A 127 -26.06 -10.75 0.02
CA GLU A 127 -27.32 -11.46 -0.25
C GLU A 127 -28.43 -11.10 0.76
N GLY A 128 -28.53 -9.82 1.12
CA GLY A 128 -29.54 -9.29 2.05
C GLY A 128 -29.30 -9.60 3.53
N LYS A 129 -28.29 -10.40 3.87
CA LYS A 129 -27.85 -10.62 5.26
C LYS A 129 -26.58 -9.82 5.51
N GLY A 130 -26.50 -9.17 6.66
CA GLY A 130 -25.40 -8.25 6.93
C GLY A 130 -25.19 -7.96 8.39
N GLY A 131 -24.17 -7.17 8.66
CA GLY A 131 -23.80 -6.72 9.98
C GLY A 131 -23.45 -5.24 9.97
N ARG A 132 -23.51 -4.62 11.16
CA ARG A 132 -23.06 -3.25 11.39
C ARG A 132 -22.23 -3.17 12.66
N THR A 133 -21.32 -2.21 12.70
CA THR A 133 -20.57 -1.87 13.91
C THR A 133 -21.27 -0.73 14.65
N SER A 134 -20.96 -0.59 15.94
CA SER A 134 -21.08 0.70 16.62
C SER A 134 -20.02 1.68 16.07
N TRP A 135 -19.96 2.88 16.65
CA TRP A 135 -18.79 3.73 16.46
C TRP A 135 -17.56 3.03 17.06
N ILE A 136 -16.61 2.71 16.20
CA ILE A 136 -15.37 2.02 16.54
C ILE A 136 -14.19 2.84 16.03
N LEU A 137 -12.97 2.44 16.38
CA LEU A 137 -11.75 3.05 15.85
C LEU A 137 -11.64 4.55 16.14
N CYS A 138 -12.22 4.99 17.26
CA CYS A 138 -11.64 6.06 18.05
C CYS A 138 -10.28 5.49 18.52
#